data_AF-A0A1Q3LYQ9-F1
#
_entry.id   AF-A0A1Q3LYQ9-F1
#
_cell.length_a   1.000
_cell.length_b   1.000
_cell.length_c   1.000
_cell.angle_alpha   90.00
_cell.angle_beta   90.00
_cell.angle_gamma   90.00
#
_symmetry.space_group_name_H-M   'P 1'
#
loop_
_entity.id
_entity.type
_entity.pdbx_description
1 polymer ?
#
loop_
_entity_poly.entity_id
_entity_poly.type
_entity_poly.pdbx_seq_one_letter_code
_entity_poly.pdbx_strand_id
1 'polypeptide(L)'
;MQPVASPFVASTPVSLSQRRAAAYHEAGHCVAAWRRNWTINHVTIVPDIDDDGLHRGGHISVGQNNHDLPGCLIFTLAGPAAQRKAAPRSKVRQAGSADVDAASRLARIHSLTPEAARSLLRFAEQEAKALVNLSWVHVDTIAHALFAQDVLSGDQAAGILDGIQQKQTGAWQPSPHPTREALAAYEVSRTSQNKQINRRDVAAAVLDASLRRTVTGEPLSLDDPSMESEVVIRLGLRGFDADQSLAKYSNLISDQRQRMQWRRVSS
;
A
#
# COMPACT_ATOMS: atom_id res chain seq x y z
N MET A 1 28.28 33.18 -0.62
CA MET A 1 27.04 33.83 -0.15
C MET A 1 26.03 32.72 0.13
N GLN A 2 25.56 32.56 1.38
CA GLN A 2 24.46 31.64 1.64
C GLN A 2 23.17 32.24 1.07
N PRO A 3 22.34 31.47 0.36
CA PRO A 3 21.05 31.97 -0.11
C PRO A 3 20.21 32.39 1.10
N VAL A 4 19.78 33.64 1.11
CA VAL A 4 18.84 34.14 2.13
C VAL A 4 17.50 33.50 1.78
N ALA A 5 17.02 32.57 2.61
CA ALA A 5 15.73 31.93 2.41
C ALA A 5 14.64 33.02 2.36
N SER A 6 13.92 33.11 1.25
CA SER A 6 12.76 34.00 1.15
C SER A 6 11.77 33.63 2.25
N PRO A 7 11.21 34.62 2.97
CA PRO A 7 10.24 34.34 4.02
C PRO A 7 8.99 33.69 3.42
N PHE A 8 8.58 32.54 3.96
CA PHE A 8 7.34 31.86 3.59
C PHE A 8 6.14 32.82 3.74
N VAL A 9 5.52 33.21 2.63
CA VAL A 9 4.32 34.07 2.65
C VAL A 9 3.10 33.17 2.82
N ALA A 10 2.48 33.23 4.00
CA ALA A 10 1.29 32.45 4.29
C ALA A 10 0.16 32.77 3.29
N SER A 11 -0.20 31.79 2.48
CA SER A 11 -1.37 31.83 1.59
C SER A 11 -2.68 31.73 2.39
N THR A 12 -3.82 31.77 1.69
CA THR A 12 -5.20 31.76 2.22
C THR A 12 -5.37 30.81 3.42
N PRO A 13 -6.11 31.19 4.49
CA PRO A 13 -6.20 30.39 5.71
C PRO A 13 -6.72 28.97 5.44
N VAL A 14 -5.85 27.99 5.69
CA VAL A 14 -6.14 26.56 5.58
C VAL A 14 -6.95 26.12 6.80
N SER A 15 -8.00 25.31 6.60
CA SER A 15 -8.79 24.81 7.74
C SER A 15 -7.96 23.90 8.66
N LEU A 16 -8.28 23.85 9.95
CA LEU A 16 -7.60 22.96 10.92
C LEU A 16 -7.58 21.50 10.47
N SER A 17 -8.67 21.03 9.83
CA SER A 17 -8.74 19.67 9.30
C SER A 17 -7.78 19.44 8.13
N GLN A 18 -7.61 20.42 7.25
CA GLN A 18 -6.66 20.33 6.13
C GLN A 18 -5.22 20.40 6.65
N ARG A 19 -4.92 21.30 7.58
CA ARG A 19 -3.60 21.41 8.22
C ARG A 19 -3.21 20.11 8.94
N ARG A 20 -4.16 19.49 9.65
CA ARG A 20 -3.97 18.17 10.25
C ARG A 20 -3.70 17.09 9.20
N ALA A 21 -4.46 17.08 8.10
CA ALA A 21 -4.25 16.11 7.03
C ALA A 21 -2.87 16.27 6.37
N ALA A 22 -2.42 17.50 6.14
CA ALA A 22 -1.08 17.81 5.64
C ALA A 22 0.00 17.34 6.61
N ALA A 23 -0.14 17.57 7.91
CA ALA A 23 0.83 17.11 8.90
C ALA A 23 1.05 15.59 8.88
N TYR A 24 -0.02 14.79 8.78
CA TYR A 24 0.14 13.34 8.63
C TYR A 24 0.69 12.93 7.26
N HIS A 25 0.36 13.68 6.20
CA HIS A 25 0.89 13.45 4.86
C HIS A 25 2.43 13.63 4.85
N GLU A 26 2.91 14.79 5.30
CA GLU A 26 4.34 15.10 5.35
C GLU A 26 5.10 14.18 6.32
N ALA A 27 4.50 13.85 7.46
CA ALA A 27 5.07 12.88 8.40
C ALA A 27 5.26 11.50 7.76
N GLY A 28 4.37 11.07 6.86
CA GLY A 28 4.51 9.84 6.09
C GLY A 28 5.77 9.83 5.23
N HIS A 29 6.02 10.91 4.48
CA HIS A 29 7.25 11.05 3.69
C HIS A 29 8.51 11.13 4.55
N CYS A 30 8.47 11.91 5.64
CA CYS A 30 9.57 12.05 6.60
C CYS A 30 10.02 10.69 7.13
N VAL A 31 9.08 9.86 7.59
CA VAL A 31 9.40 8.52 8.10
C VAL A 31 9.93 7.61 7.01
N ALA A 32 9.39 7.70 5.78
CA ALA A 32 9.87 6.90 4.66
C ALA A 32 11.30 7.27 4.22
N ALA A 33 11.66 8.56 4.27
CA ALA A 33 13.01 9.04 4.00
C ALA A 33 13.99 8.58 5.10
N TRP A 34 13.65 8.76 6.37
CA TRP A 34 14.49 8.34 7.50
C TRP A 34 14.73 6.82 7.51
N ARG A 35 13.71 5.99 7.28
CA ARG A 35 13.86 4.52 7.18
C ARG A 35 14.81 4.07 6.07
N ARG A 36 15.04 4.93 5.07
CA ARG A 36 15.94 4.66 3.94
C ARG A 36 17.29 5.35 4.07
N ASN A 37 17.56 5.96 5.23
CA ASN A 37 18.75 6.78 5.47
C ASN A 37 18.93 7.88 4.40
N TRP A 38 17.81 8.47 3.95
CA TRP A 38 17.87 9.64 3.09
C TRP A 38 18.02 10.89 3.95
N THR A 39 18.90 11.80 3.53
CA THR A 39 19.12 13.07 4.23
C THR A 39 17.85 13.91 4.13
N ILE A 40 17.27 14.27 5.27
CA ILE A 40 16.13 15.19 5.36
C ILE A 40 16.70 16.58 5.57
N ASN A 41 16.36 17.54 4.72
CA ASN A 41 16.77 18.93 4.90
C ASN A 41 15.78 19.66 5.81
N HIS A 42 14.48 19.51 5.51
CA HIS A 42 13.37 20.02 6.31
C HIS A 42 12.05 19.35 5.92
N VAL A 43 11.05 19.50 6.78
CA VAL A 43 9.66 19.07 6.59
C VAL A 43 8.75 20.23 7.00
N THR A 44 7.80 20.63 6.17
CA THR A 44 6.91 21.76 6.44
C THR A 44 5.47 21.46 6.06
N ILE A 45 4.51 21.98 6.83
CA ILE A 45 3.08 21.99 6.45
C ILE A 45 2.60 23.37 6.00
N VAL A 46 3.50 24.36 5.98
CA VAL A 46 3.23 25.68 5.42
C VAL A 46 3.14 25.51 3.90
N PRO A 47 2.01 25.88 3.27
CA PRO A 47 1.93 25.88 1.82
C PRO A 47 2.92 26.90 1.27
N ASP A 48 3.86 26.44 0.44
CA ASP A 48 4.79 27.33 -0.23
C ASP A 48 4.23 27.74 -1.61
N ILE A 49 4.71 28.87 -2.11
CA ILE A 49 4.59 29.20 -3.52
C ILE A 49 5.81 28.57 -4.16
N ASP A 50 5.62 27.42 -4.80
CA ASP A 50 6.67 26.78 -5.59
C ASP A 50 7.17 27.76 -6.67
N ASP A 51 8.36 27.53 -7.22
CA ASP A 51 8.96 28.35 -8.30
C ASP A 51 8.05 28.50 -9.55
N ASP A 52 7.05 27.62 -9.70
CA ASP A 52 6.04 27.67 -10.76
C ASP A 52 4.78 28.49 -10.41
N GLY A 53 4.76 29.14 -9.25
CA GLY A 53 3.65 29.95 -8.77
C GLY A 53 2.44 29.13 -8.25
N LEU A 54 2.56 27.82 -8.12
CA LEU A 54 1.49 26.97 -7.61
C LEU A 54 1.53 26.88 -6.08
N HIS A 55 0.38 27.07 -5.45
CA HIS A 55 0.17 26.76 -4.04
C HIS A 55 0.12 25.25 -3.85
N ARG A 56 1.28 24.64 -3.61
CA ARG A 56 1.32 23.25 -3.15
C ARG A 56 1.24 23.26 -1.62
N GLY A 57 0.74 22.17 -1.05
CA GLY A 57 0.59 22.04 0.40
C GLY A 57 1.95 22.03 1.11
N GLY A 58 2.01 21.38 2.27
CA GLY A 58 3.29 21.03 2.86
C GLY A 58 4.22 20.30 1.87
N HIS A 59 5.50 20.27 2.20
CA HIS A 59 6.46 19.46 1.46
C HIS A 59 7.61 19.01 2.37
N ILE A 60 8.32 17.99 1.92
CA ILE A 60 9.58 17.55 2.48
C ILE A 60 10.70 17.78 1.46
N SER A 61 11.82 18.32 1.93
CA SER A 61 13.04 18.40 1.14
C SER A 61 14.00 17.30 1.58
N VAL A 62 14.39 16.46 0.63
CA VAL A 62 15.39 15.40 0.82
C VAL A 62 16.61 15.67 -0.06
N GLY A 63 17.80 15.35 0.45
CA GLY A 63 19.05 15.48 -0.30
C GLY A 63 19.11 14.54 -1.51
N GLN A 64 19.83 14.95 -2.55
CA GLN A 64 20.05 14.15 -3.76
C GLN A 64 20.95 12.95 -3.45
N ASN A 65 20.36 11.77 -3.24
CA ASN A 65 21.08 10.51 -3.20
C ASN A 65 20.66 9.64 -4.40
N ASN A 66 21.48 8.65 -4.77
CA ASN A 66 21.10 7.63 -5.74
C ASN A 66 19.98 6.76 -5.12
N HIS A 67 18.74 7.21 -5.27
CA HIS A 67 17.57 6.52 -4.78
C HIS A 67 17.18 5.40 -5.75
N ASP A 68 16.96 4.19 -5.22
CA ASP A 68 16.43 3.09 -5.99
C ASP A 68 14.96 3.34 -6.36
N LEU A 69 14.54 2.87 -7.54
CA LEU A 69 13.18 3.09 -8.02
C LEU A 69 12.09 2.59 -7.05
N PRO A 70 12.16 1.36 -6.49
CA PRO A 70 11.21 0.93 -5.48
C PRO A 70 11.16 1.87 -4.27
N GLY A 71 12.32 2.33 -3.80
CA GLY A 71 12.43 3.31 -2.73
C GLY A 71 11.71 4.63 -3.04
N CYS A 72 11.92 5.20 -4.23
CA CYS A 72 11.23 6.40 -4.70
C CYS A 72 9.72 6.23 -4.69
N LEU A 73 9.20 5.14 -5.25
CA LEU A 73 7.75 4.89 -5.32
C LEU A 73 7.14 4.74 -3.92
N ILE A 74 7.80 4.01 -3.03
CA ILE A 74 7.32 3.81 -1.66
C ILE A 74 7.35 5.13 -0.89
N PHE A 75 8.41 5.93 -1.04
CA PHE A 75 8.50 7.27 -0.46
C PHE A 75 7.34 8.15 -0.94
N THR A 76 7.11 8.25 -2.25
CA THR A 76 6.03 9.04 -2.84
C THR A 76 4.65 8.58 -2.34
N LEU A 77 4.45 7.27 -2.12
CA LEU A 77 3.16 6.76 -1.66
C LEU A 77 2.99 6.75 -0.13
N ALA A 78 4.03 7.06 0.64
CA ALA A 78 3.99 7.05 2.10
C ALA A 78 3.11 8.16 2.67
N GLY A 79 3.16 9.38 2.13
CA GLY A 79 2.29 10.49 2.55
C GLY A 79 0.81 10.19 2.39
N PRO A 80 0.33 9.81 1.19
CA PRO A 80 -1.06 9.40 0.99
C PRO A 80 -1.48 8.18 1.83
N ALA A 81 -0.56 7.27 2.16
CA ALA A 81 -0.85 6.15 3.06
C ALA A 81 -1.05 6.60 4.52
N ALA A 82 -0.18 7.48 5.02
CA ALA A 82 -0.27 8.06 6.37
C ALA A 82 -1.54 8.91 6.55
N GLN A 83 -1.83 9.79 5.59
CA GLN A 83 -3.05 10.61 5.60
C GLN A 83 -4.32 9.74 5.63
N ARG A 84 -4.39 8.67 4.81
CA ARG A 84 -5.54 7.74 4.81
C ARG A 84 -5.71 7.04 6.14
N LYS A 85 -4.62 6.68 6.81
CA LYS A 85 -4.68 6.04 8.13
C LYS A 85 -5.17 7.00 9.21
N ALA A 86 -4.71 8.25 9.19
CA ALA A 86 -5.13 9.28 10.15
C ALA A 86 -6.60 9.72 9.95
N ALA A 87 -7.04 9.83 8.70
CA ALA A 87 -8.37 10.32 8.36
C ALA A 87 -9.02 9.48 7.24
N PRO A 88 -9.54 8.28 7.56
CA PRO A 88 -10.11 7.34 6.57
C PRO A 88 -11.28 7.90 5.76
N ARG A 89 -12.01 8.88 6.33
CA ARG A 89 -13.16 9.54 5.69
C ARG A 89 -12.80 10.84 4.97
N SER A 90 -11.56 11.31 5.07
CA SER A 90 -11.13 12.50 4.33
C SER A 90 -11.20 12.21 2.82
N LYS A 91 -11.63 13.19 2.02
CA LYS A 91 -11.63 13.08 0.56
C LYS A 91 -10.19 13.17 0.04
N VAL A 92 -9.37 12.17 0.34
CA VAL A 92 -7.93 12.10 -0.02
C VAL A 92 -7.68 12.32 -1.51
N ARG A 93 -8.66 11.96 -2.36
CA ARG A 93 -8.56 12.09 -3.82
C ARG A 93 -8.17 13.48 -4.32
N GLN A 94 -8.42 14.56 -3.57
CA GLN A 94 -8.07 15.91 -4.03
C GLN A 94 -6.71 16.42 -3.52
N ALA A 95 -6.26 16.02 -2.33
CA ALA A 95 -5.06 16.60 -1.71
C ALA A 95 -3.77 15.76 -1.90
N GLY A 96 -3.89 14.48 -2.26
CA GLY A 96 -2.74 13.59 -2.51
C GLY A 96 -2.70 13.03 -3.94
N SER A 97 -3.40 13.66 -4.89
CA SER A 97 -3.40 13.19 -6.28
C SER A 97 -2.05 13.38 -6.94
N ALA A 98 -1.33 14.46 -6.60
CA ALA A 98 -0.03 14.77 -7.19
C ALA A 98 1.00 13.65 -6.95
N ASP A 99 1.09 13.12 -5.73
CA ASP A 99 2.02 12.02 -5.41
C ASP A 99 1.63 10.72 -6.10
N VAL A 100 0.34 10.40 -6.13
CA VAL A 100 -0.16 9.20 -6.81
C VAL A 100 0.11 9.30 -8.32
N ASP A 101 -0.09 10.48 -8.91
CA ASP A 101 0.20 10.73 -10.32
C ASP A 101 1.71 10.72 -10.59
N ALA A 102 2.54 11.25 -9.69
CA ALA A 102 3.99 11.19 -9.76
C ALA A 102 4.50 9.74 -9.69
N ALA A 103 4.00 8.94 -8.74
CA ALA A 103 4.32 7.52 -8.61
C ALA A 103 3.87 6.73 -9.85
N SER A 104 2.66 7.00 -10.36
CA SER A 104 2.15 6.40 -11.59
C SER A 104 3.03 6.73 -12.80
N ARG A 105 3.46 8.00 -12.93
CA ARG A 105 4.38 8.45 -13.99
C ARG A 105 5.74 7.77 -13.90
N LEU A 106 6.34 7.73 -12.71
CA LEU A 106 7.61 7.03 -12.46
C LEU A 106 7.49 5.54 -12.82
N ALA A 107 6.44 4.86 -12.35
CA ALA A 107 6.22 3.45 -12.67
C ALA A 107 6.09 3.20 -14.17
N ARG A 108 5.44 4.10 -14.91
CA ARG A 108 5.31 4.02 -16.38
C ARG A 108 6.63 4.24 -17.10
N ILE A 109 7.46 5.20 -16.67
CA ILE A 109 8.77 5.46 -17.29
C ILE A 109 9.69 4.24 -17.18
N HIS A 110 9.61 3.53 -16.06
CA HIS A 110 10.49 2.40 -15.75
C HIS A 110 9.93 1.02 -16.13
N SER A 111 8.79 0.96 -16.81
CA SER A 111 8.15 -0.30 -17.19
C SER A 111 7.99 -0.41 -18.71
N LEU A 112 8.30 -1.59 -19.26
CA LEU A 112 8.11 -1.86 -20.70
C LEU A 112 6.63 -2.02 -21.07
N THR A 113 5.78 -2.44 -20.13
CA THR A 113 4.35 -2.68 -20.36
C THR A 113 3.48 -1.99 -19.31
N PRO A 114 2.23 -1.62 -19.65
CA PRO A 114 1.26 -1.11 -18.68
C PRO A 114 0.98 -2.07 -17.52
N GLU A 115 1.02 -3.39 -17.75
CA GLU A 115 0.84 -4.43 -16.73
C GLU A 115 1.97 -4.42 -15.71
N ALA A 116 3.22 -4.27 -16.17
CA ALA A 116 4.38 -4.15 -15.31
C ALA A 116 4.30 -2.87 -14.45
N ALA A 117 3.93 -1.73 -15.05
CA ALA A 117 3.74 -0.48 -14.32
C ALA A 117 2.66 -0.61 -13.22
N ARG A 118 1.51 -1.22 -13.55
CA ARG A 118 0.44 -1.48 -12.58
C ARG A 118 0.86 -2.43 -11.46
N SER A 119 1.72 -3.40 -11.75
CA SER A 119 2.21 -4.36 -10.76
C SER A 119 3.21 -3.72 -9.82
N LEU A 120 4.14 -2.93 -10.36
CA LEU A 120 5.10 -2.15 -9.58
C LEU A 120 4.41 -1.12 -8.67
N LEU A 121 3.40 -0.41 -9.19
CA LEU A 121 2.63 0.55 -8.39
C LEU A 121 1.88 -0.14 -7.25
N ARG A 122 1.24 -1.29 -7.51
CA ARG A 122 0.55 -2.07 -6.47
C ARG A 122 1.49 -2.57 -5.38
N PHE A 123 2.68 -3.04 -5.77
CA PHE A 123 3.73 -3.40 -4.83
C PHE A 123 4.11 -2.20 -3.95
N ALA A 124 4.44 -1.06 -4.55
CA ALA A 124 4.83 0.13 -3.80
C ALA A 124 3.72 0.65 -2.86
N GLU A 125 2.45 0.58 -3.28
CA GLU A 125 1.31 0.92 -2.42
C GLU A 125 1.19 0.00 -1.20
N GLN A 126 1.43 -1.30 -1.37
CA GLN A 126 1.38 -2.27 -0.28
C GLN A 126 2.53 -2.04 0.71
N GLU A 127 3.74 -1.84 0.19
CA GLU A 127 4.93 -1.53 0.99
C GLU A 127 4.80 -0.20 1.74
N ALA A 128 4.28 0.86 1.09
CA ALA A 128 4.03 2.15 1.75
C ALA A 128 3.03 2.01 2.90
N LYS A 129 1.94 1.24 2.71
CA LYS A 129 0.98 0.95 3.78
C LYS A 129 1.61 0.15 4.92
N ALA A 130 2.42 -0.86 4.60
CA ALA A 130 3.12 -1.66 5.59
C ALA A 130 4.09 -0.81 6.41
N LEU A 131 4.90 0.03 5.73
CA LEU A 131 5.83 0.97 6.36
C LEU A 131 5.12 1.91 7.34
N VAL A 132 4.03 2.55 6.89
CA VAL A 132 3.22 3.45 7.74
C VAL A 132 2.58 2.69 8.91
N ASN A 133 2.17 1.44 8.70
CA ASN A 133 1.59 0.63 9.77
C ASN A 133 2.61 0.28 10.85
N LEU A 134 3.78 -0.20 10.45
CA LEU A 134 4.86 -0.58 11.36
C LEU A 134 5.47 0.63 12.07
N SER A 135 5.53 1.79 11.40
CA SER A 135 6.13 3.01 11.92
C SER A 135 5.10 4.03 12.40
N TRP A 136 3.88 3.61 12.76
CA TRP A 136 2.79 4.54 13.06
C TRP A 136 3.11 5.52 14.20
N VAL A 137 3.76 5.04 15.26
CA VAL A 137 4.20 5.90 16.39
C VAL A 137 5.13 7.03 15.92
N HIS A 138 6.01 6.74 14.95
CA HIS A 138 6.92 7.73 14.38
C HIS A 138 6.15 8.77 13.56
N VAL A 139 5.23 8.31 12.69
CA VAL A 139 4.39 9.18 11.86
C VAL A 139 3.55 10.11 12.75
N ASP A 140 2.88 9.56 13.76
CA ASP A 140 2.01 10.33 14.66
C ASP A 140 2.80 11.38 15.44
N THR A 141 3.99 11.03 15.95
CA THR A 141 4.84 11.97 16.70
C THR A 141 5.35 13.11 15.80
N ILE A 142 5.79 12.81 14.58
CA ILE A 142 6.22 13.85 13.62
C ILE A 142 5.04 14.72 13.22
N ALA A 143 3.86 14.16 12.97
CA ALA A 143 2.67 14.92 12.63
C ALA A 143 2.29 15.90 13.75
N HIS A 144 2.36 15.47 15.01
CA HIS A 144 2.11 16.34 16.16
C HIS A 144 3.17 17.45 16.29
N ALA A 145 4.45 17.14 16.05
CA ALA A 145 5.51 18.13 16.06
C ALA A 145 5.34 19.17 14.93
N LEU A 146 5.00 18.73 13.72
CA LEU A 146 4.67 19.61 12.59
C LEU A 146 3.45 20.47 12.87
N PHE A 147 2.41 19.92 13.50
CA PHE A 147 1.23 20.70 13.85
C PHE A 147 1.54 21.82 14.86
N ALA A 148 2.55 21.63 15.72
CA ALA A 148 2.96 22.62 16.72
C ALA A 148 3.94 23.67 16.19
N GLN A 149 4.85 23.30 15.29
CA GLN A 149 5.96 24.16 14.83
C GLN A 149 5.83 24.62 13.38
N ASP A 150 4.90 24.05 12.61
CA ASP A 150 4.71 24.18 11.17
C ASP A 150 5.87 23.70 10.29
N VAL A 151 7.11 23.86 10.76
CA VAL A 151 8.35 23.46 10.09
C VAL A 151 9.24 22.71 11.07
N LEU A 152 9.86 21.64 10.59
CA LEU A 152 10.93 20.92 11.27
C LEU A 152 12.17 20.92 10.38
N SER A 153 13.32 21.30 10.92
CA SER A 153 14.60 21.01 10.27
C SER A 153 14.88 19.52 10.22
N GLY A 154 15.80 19.12 9.32
CA GLY A 154 16.28 17.75 9.20
C GLY A 154 16.74 17.15 10.53
N ASP A 155 17.57 17.88 11.27
CA ASP A 155 18.12 17.44 12.56
C ASP A 155 17.04 17.29 13.63
N GLN A 156 16.05 18.19 13.66
CA GLN A 156 14.92 18.07 14.59
C GLN A 156 14.07 16.83 14.26
N ALA A 157 13.78 16.60 12.98
CA ALA A 157 13.02 15.44 12.55
C ALA A 157 13.78 14.13 12.86
N ALA A 158 15.07 14.05 12.51
CA ALA A 158 15.92 12.90 12.80
C ALA A 158 16.01 12.64 14.32
N GLY A 159 16.26 13.68 15.13
CA GLY A 159 16.35 13.55 16.59
C GLY A 159 15.06 13.02 17.23
N ILE A 160 13.88 13.44 16.74
CA ILE A 160 12.59 12.88 17.19
C ILE A 160 12.51 11.38 16.84
N LEU A 161 12.83 11.02 15.60
CA LEU A 161 12.71 9.64 15.10
C LEU A 161 13.68 8.70 15.81
N ASP A 162 14.94 9.10 15.94
CA ASP A 162 15.98 8.34 16.63
C ASP A 162 15.65 8.19 18.12
N GLY A 163 15.11 9.22 18.76
CA GLY A 163 14.66 9.15 20.15
C GLY A 163 13.51 8.14 20.37
N ILE A 164 12.59 8.02 19.41
CA ILE A 164 11.55 6.98 19.44
C ILE A 164 12.18 5.59 19.24
N GLN A 165 13.03 5.45 18.23
CA GLN A 165 13.69 4.17 17.91
C GLN A 165 14.55 3.67 19.08
N GLN A 166 15.31 4.54 19.75
CA GLN A 166 16.11 4.22 20.93
C GLN A 166 15.25 3.77 22.12
N LYS A 167 14.12 4.46 22.38
CA LYS A 167 13.18 4.04 23.43
C LYS A 167 12.56 2.67 23.10
N GLN A 168 12.25 2.42 21.83
CA GLN A 168 11.72 1.14 21.39
C GLN A 168 12.76 0.03 21.47
N THR A 169 14.02 0.25 21.09
CA THR A 169 15.07 -0.76 21.20
C THR A 169 15.47 -1.02 22.65
N GLY A 170 15.48 0.00 23.50
CA GLY A 170 15.72 -0.16 24.94
C GLY A 170 14.59 -0.89 25.67
N ALA A 171 13.34 -0.70 25.24
CA ALA A 171 12.18 -1.42 25.76
C ALA A 171 12.02 -2.81 25.12
N TRP A 172 12.59 -3.03 23.94
CA TRP A 172 12.56 -4.32 23.26
C TRP A 172 13.51 -5.27 23.98
N GLN A 173 12.94 -6.07 24.87
CA GLN A 173 13.55 -7.34 25.21
C GLN A 173 13.37 -8.24 23.99
N PRO A 174 14.43 -8.87 23.46
CA PRO A 174 14.26 -9.88 22.43
C PRO A 174 13.26 -10.89 22.97
N SER A 175 12.08 -10.94 22.35
CA SER A 175 11.18 -12.06 22.57
C SER A 175 12.01 -13.32 22.38
N PRO A 176 11.94 -14.31 23.29
CA PRO A 176 12.67 -15.55 23.11
C PRO A 176 12.40 -16.03 21.69
N HIS A 177 13.47 -16.36 20.95
CA HIS A 177 13.34 -16.83 19.57
C HIS A 177 12.23 -17.88 19.55
N PRO A 178 11.21 -17.72 18.68
CA PRO A 178 10.11 -18.67 18.63
C PRO A 178 10.72 -20.05 18.45
N THR A 179 10.38 -20.96 19.36
CA THR A 179 10.90 -22.33 19.30
C THR A 179 10.50 -22.93 17.95
N ARG A 180 11.25 -23.94 17.50
CA ARG A 180 10.90 -24.67 16.27
C ARG A 180 9.45 -25.17 16.30
N GLU A 181 8.95 -25.54 17.48
CA GLU A 181 7.56 -25.92 17.74
C GLU A 181 6.59 -24.75 17.57
N ALA A 182 6.90 -23.55 18.07
CA ALA A 182 6.08 -22.37 17.88
C ALA A 182 6.01 -21.93 16.41
N LEU A 183 7.11 -22.04 15.67
CA LEU A 183 7.13 -21.80 14.22
C LEU A 183 6.26 -22.80 13.46
N ALA A 184 6.39 -24.09 13.77
CA ALA A 184 5.55 -25.13 13.18
C ALA A 184 4.06 -24.93 13.52
N ALA A 185 3.74 -24.59 14.77
CA ALA A 185 2.38 -24.28 15.21
C ALA A 185 1.82 -23.03 14.51
N TYR A 186 2.65 -22.01 14.26
CA TYR A 186 2.25 -20.84 13.49
C TYR A 186 2.03 -21.17 12.01
N GLU A 187 2.88 -22.00 11.39
CA GLU A 187 2.66 -22.46 10.01
C GLU A 187 1.39 -23.30 9.89
N VAL A 188 1.16 -24.21 10.83
CA VAL A 188 -0.10 -24.97 10.95
C VAL A 188 -1.27 -24.02 11.22
N SER A 189 -1.11 -23.00 12.06
CA SER A 189 -2.15 -22.00 12.32
C SER A 189 -2.41 -21.08 11.13
N ARG A 190 -1.40 -20.78 10.31
CA ARG A 190 -1.50 -19.91 9.13
C ARG A 190 -2.10 -20.68 7.95
N THR A 191 -1.80 -21.97 7.85
CA THR A 191 -2.47 -22.88 6.91
C THR A 191 -3.87 -23.26 7.40
N SER A 192 -4.12 -23.36 8.71
CA SER A 192 -5.45 -23.66 9.26
C SER A 192 -6.36 -22.43 9.41
N GLN A 193 -5.79 -21.22 9.58
CA GLN A 193 -6.41 -19.93 9.19
C GLN A 193 -6.48 -19.79 7.67
N ASN A 194 -6.78 -20.91 7.00
CA ASN A 194 -7.21 -21.03 5.64
C ASN A 194 -8.02 -19.80 5.28
N LYS A 195 -7.47 -19.01 4.36
CA LYS A 195 -8.23 -17.99 3.63
C LYS A 195 -9.50 -18.69 3.16
N GLN A 196 -10.64 -18.37 3.77
CA GLN A 196 -11.92 -18.88 3.29
C GLN A 196 -11.98 -18.56 1.80
N ILE A 197 -12.00 -19.62 0.98
CA ILE A 197 -12.12 -19.49 -0.47
C ILE A 197 -13.46 -18.82 -0.71
N ASN A 198 -13.41 -17.57 -1.15
CA ASN A 198 -14.61 -16.83 -1.48
C ASN A 198 -14.97 -17.09 -2.96
N ARG A 199 -16.22 -16.77 -3.32
CA ARG A 199 -16.70 -16.98 -4.70
C ARG A 199 -15.85 -16.23 -5.75
N ARG A 200 -15.23 -15.11 -5.38
CA ARG A 200 -14.40 -14.30 -6.29
C ARG A 200 -13.10 -15.02 -6.64
N ASP A 201 -12.50 -15.71 -5.68
CA ASP A 201 -11.29 -16.51 -5.91
C ASP A 201 -11.55 -17.64 -6.89
N VAL A 202 -12.65 -18.38 -6.70
CA VAL A 202 -13.10 -19.45 -7.61
C VAL A 202 -13.40 -18.88 -8.99
N ALA A 203 -14.17 -17.79 -9.09
CA ALA A 203 -14.49 -17.17 -10.37
C ALA A 203 -13.24 -16.70 -11.13
N ALA A 204 -12.25 -16.16 -10.43
CA ALA A 204 -10.98 -15.77 -11.03
C ALA A 204 -10.18 -16.99 -11.51
N ALA A 205 -10.19 -18.10 -10.78
CA ALA A 205 -9.54 -19.34 -11.21
C ALA A 205 -10.24 -19.98 -12.41
N VAL A 206 -11.58 -19.94 -12.45
CA VAL A 206 -12.38 -20.37 -13.61
C VAL A 206 -12.05 -19.54 -14.84
N LEU A 207 -11.98 -18.21 -14.70
CA LEU A 207 -11.62 -17.33 -15.82
C LEU A 207 -10.21 -17.63 -16.35
N ASP A 208 -9.22 -17.79 -15.47
CA ASP A 208 -7.85 -18.15 -15.86
C ASP A 208 -7.82 -19.50 -16.62
N ALA A 209 -8.55 -20.50 -16.14
CA ALA A 209 -8.65 -21.81 -16.80
C ALA A 209 -9.34 -21.71 -18.17
N SER A 210 -10.46 -20.98 -18.27
CA SER A 210 -11.18 -20.76 -19.54
C SER A 210 -10.31 -20.03 -20.56
N LEU A 211 -9.57 -18.99 -20.15
CA LEU A 211 -8.67 -18.27 -21.04
C LEU A 211 -7.59 -19.20 -21.59
N ARG A 212 -6.99 -20.05 -20.75
CA ARG A 212 -5.98 -21.01 -21.21
C ARG A 212 -6.55 -22.03 -22.19
N ARG A 213 -7.71 -22.60 -21.90
CA ARG A 213 -8.40 -23.55 -22.80
C ARG A 213 -8.77 -22.93 -24.13
N THR A 214 -9.15 -21.66 -24.13
CA THR A 214 -9.39 -20.91 -25.37
C THR A 214 -8.13 -20.83 -26.23
N VAL A 215 -6.96 -20.67 -25.61
CA VAL A 215 -5.66 -20.65 -26.31
C VAL A 215 -5.26 -22.04 -26.79
N THR A 216 -5.55 -23.10 -26.03
CA THR A 216 -5.17 -24.48 -26.39
C THR A 216 -6.19 -25.20 -27.27
N GLY A 217 -7.36 -24.58 -27.54
CA GLY A 217 -8.44 -25.20 -28.30
C GLY A 217 -9.21 -26.27 -27.52
N GLU A 218 -9.07 -26.29 -26.19
CA GLU A 218 -9.76 -27.25 -25.33
C GLU A 218 -11.22 -26.83 -25.06
N PRO A 219 -12.12 -27.80 -24.74
CA PRO A 219 -13.51 -27.51 -24.46
C PRO A 219 -13.70 -26.55 -23.27
N LEU A 220 -14.52 -25.52 -23.43
CA LEU A 220 -14.85 -24.52 -22.40
C LEU A 220 -15.99 -24.96 -21.47
N SER A 221 -16.38 -26.23 -21.50
CA SER A 221 -17.49 -26.72 -20.70
C SER A 221 -17.14 -26.72 -19.21
N LEU A 222 -18.01 -26.12 -18.39
CA LEU A 222 -17.91 -26.23 -16.94
C LEU A 222 -18.28 -27.64 -16.43
N ASP A 223 -18.83 -28.48 -17.29
CA ASP A 223 -19.17 -29.88 -16.97
C ASP A 223 -18.01 -30.84 -17.28
N ASP A 224 -16.91 -30.33 -17.85
CA ASP A 224 -15.73 -31.12 -18.16
C ASP A 224 -14.89 -31.35 -16.88
N PRO A 225 -14.65 -32.61 -16.45
CA PRO A 225 -13.83 -32.93 -15.27
C PRO A 225 -12.41 -32.33 -15.33
N SER A 226 -11.89 -32.11 -16.54
CA SER A 226 -10.58 -31.49 -16.70
C SER A 226 -10.59 -29.98 -16.40
N MET A 227 -11.74 -29.31 -16.55
CA MET A 227 -11.91 -27.90 -16.15
C MET A 227 -11.88 -27.77 -14.62
N GLU A 228 -12.54 -28.69 -13.91
CA GLU A 228 -12.50 -28.75 -12.45
C GLU A 228 -11.07 -28.94 -11.93
N SER A 229 -10.36 -29.93 -12.47
CA SER A 229 -8.97 -30.21 -12.10
C SER A 229 -8.07 -28.99 -12.30
N GLU A 230 -8.23 -28.28 -13.42
CA GLU A 230 -7.45 -27.09 -13.71
C GLU A 230 -7.77 -25.92 -12.77
N VAL A 231 -9.04 -25.71 -12.42
CA VAL A 231 -9.45 -24.70 -11.44
C VAL A 231 -8.86 -25.00 -10.07
N VAL A 232 -8.90 -26.26 -9.63
CA VAL A 232 -8.31 -26.69 -8.35
C VAL A 232 -6.79 -26.47 -8.35
N ILE A 233 -6.08 -26.83 -9.43
CA ILE A 233 -4.64 -26.56 -9.56
C ILE A 233 -4.36 -25.06 -9.44
N ARG A 234 -5.14 -24.19 -10.10
CA ARG A 234 -4.96 -22.74 -10.03
C ARG A 234 -5.21 -22.18 -8.64
N LEU A 235 -6.17 -22.71 -7.90
CA LEU A 235 -6.41 -22.34 -6.50
C LEU A 235 -5.28 -22.86 -5.59
N GLY A 236 -4.78 -24.08 -5.81
CA GLY A 236 -3.62 -24.62 -5.12
C GLY A 236 -2.36 -23.77 -5.30
N LEU A 237 -2.10 -23.27 -6.51
CA LEU A 237 -1.01 -22.33 -6.79
C LEU A 237 -1.15 -20.99 -6.04
N ARG A 238 -2.36 -20.64 -5.58
CA ARG A 238 -2.63 -19.46 -4.74
C ARG A 238 -2.57 -19.77 -3.23
N GLY A 239 -2.21 -21.01 -2.87
CA GLY A 239 -2.08 -21.49 -1.50
C GLY A 239 -3.40 -21.90 -0.86
N PHE A 240 -4.42 -22.20 -1.65
CA PHE A 240 -5.69 -22.73 -1.14
C PHE A 240 -5.65 -24.25 -1.05
N ASP A 241 -6.32 -24.78 -0.04
CA ASP A 241 -6.52 -26.22 0.14
C ASP A 241 -7.31 -26.82 -1.04
N ALA A 242 -6.86 -27.98 -1.54
CA ALA A 242 -7.42 -28.59 -2.75
C ALA A 242 -8.85 -29.09 -2.53
N ASP A 243 -9.14 -29.70 -1.38
CA ASP A 243 -10.46 -30.24 -1.06
C ASP A 243 -11.47 -29.11 -0.85
N GLN A 244 -11.08 -28.05 -0.15
CA GLN A 244 -11.90 -26.85 -0.01
C GLN A 244 -12.13 -26.16 -1.37
N SER A 245 -11.11 -26.11 -2.22
CA SER A 245 -11.18 -25.53 -3.55
C SER A 245 -12.20 -26.27 -4.41
N LEU A 246 -12.13 -27.60 -4.40
CA LEU A 246 -13.04 -28.48 -5.10
C LEU A 246 -14.48 -28.29 -4.59
N ALA A 247 -14.69 -28.40 -3.27
CA ALA A 247 -16.01 -28.23 -2.68
C ALA A 247 -16.62 -26.86 -3.00
N LYS A 248 -15.82 -25.79 -3.01
CA LYS A 248 -16.32 -24.44 -3.35
C LYS A 248 -16.66 -24.29 -4.83
N TYR A 249 -15.85 -24.88 -5.71
CA TYR A 249 -16.11 -24.92 -7.14
C TYR A 249 -17.42 -25.68 -7.44
N SER A 250 -17.58 -26.90 -6.92
CA SER A 250 -18.77 -27.72 -7.17
C SER A 250 -20.06 -27.05 -6.65
N ASN A 251 -19.98 -26.35 -5.52
CA ASN A 251 -21.10 -25.54 -5.00
C ASN A 251 -21.44 -24.37 -5.95
N LEU A 252 -20.44 -23.66 -6.47
CA LEU A 252 -20.65 -22.55 -7.39
C LEU A 252 -21.27 -23.00 -8.73
N ILE A 253 -20.84 -24.15 -9.27
CA ILE A 253 -21.42 -24.73 -10.48
C ILE A 253 -22.86 -25.20 -10.23
N SER A 254 -23.11 -25.88 -9.10
CA SER A 254 -24.45 -26.33 -8.71
C SER A 254 -25.42 -25.15 -8.58
N ASP A 255 -25.01 -24.07 -7.89
CA ASP A 255 -25.81 -22.85 -7.76
C ASP A 255 -26.14 -22.21 -9.12
N GLN A 256 -25.17 -22.19 -10.05
CA GLN A 256 -25.40 -21.67 -11.40
C GLN A 256 -26.38 -22.55 -12.20
N ARG A 257 -26.26 -23.87 -12.10
CA ARG A 257 -27.18 -24.82 -12.75
C ARG A 257 -28.61 -24.62 -12.25
N GLN A 258 -28.80 -24.53 -10.94
CA GLN A 258 -30.12 -24.27 -10.36
C GLN A 258 -30.71 -22.96 -10.89
N ARG A 259 -29.93 -21.86 -10.89
CA ARG A 259 -30.37 -20.57 -11.44
C ARG A 259 -30.75 -20.63 -12.92
N MET A 260 -30.05 -21.42 -13.72
CA MET A 260 -30.37 -21.60 -15.13
C MET A 260 -31.63 -22.45 -15.36
N GLN A 261 -31.89 -23.46 -14.52
CA GLN A 261 -33.11 -24.26 -14.60
C GLN A 261 -34.37 -23.42 -14.32
N TRP A 262 -34.34 -22.55 -13.29
CA TRP A 262 -35.44 -21.63 -12.99
C TRP A 262 -35.83 -20.73 -14.16
N ARG A 263 -34.85 -20.30 -14.97
CA ARG A 263 -35.09 -19.45 -16.15
C ARG A 263 -35.79 -20.16 -17.30
N ARG A 264 -35.68 -21.49 -17.40
CA ARG A 264 -36.30 -22.28 -18.47
C ARG A 264 -37.74 -22.68 -18.17
N VAL A 265 -38.14 -22.72 -16.90
CA VAL A 265 -39.50 -23.09 -16.47
C VAL A 265 -40.45 -21.88 -16.47
N SER A 266 -39.89 -20.67 -16.49
CA SER A 266 -40.65 -19.41 -16.42
C SER A 266 -40.90 -18.77 -17.81
N SER A 267 -40.63 -19.51 -18.89
CA SER A 267 -40.81 -19.10 -20.30
C SER A 267 -41.78 -20.04 -20.99
#